data_AF-A0A927RVL0-F1
#
_entry.id   AF-A0A927RVL0-F1
#
_cell.length_a   1.000
_cell.length_b   1.000
_cell.length_c   1.000
_cell.angle_alpha   90.00
_cell.angle_beta   90.00
_cell.angle_gamma   90.00
#
_symmetry.space_group_name_H-M   'P 1'
#
loop_
_entity.id
_entity.type
_entity.pdbx_description
1 polymer ?
#
loop_
_entity_poly.entity_id
_entity_poly.type
_entity_poly.pdbx_seq_one_letter_code
_entity_poly.pdbx_strand_id
1 'polypeptide(L)' 'MKESKFKTECVLYDRECIGCMECETCDLDPNKVCDNCGKCIDMQDVASIKIDKIYMNPEDYKE' A
#
# COMPACT_ATOMS: atom_id res chain seq x y z
N MET A 1 23.90 24.96 0.57
CA MET A 1 23.08 23.87 -0.03
C MET A 1 21.68 24.02 0.55
N LYS A 2 20.69 24.40 -0.26
CA LYS A 2 19.31 24.51 0.25
C LYS A 2 18.76 23.08 0.29
N GLU A 3 18.69 22.50 1.47
CA GLU A 3 17.97 21.25 1.68
C GLU A 3 16.50 21.51 1.36
N SER A 4 16.07 21.07 0.18
CA SER A 4 14.66 20.94 -0.15
C SER A 4 14.09 19.88 0.79
N LYS A 5 13.50 20.34 1.90
CA LYS A 5 12.84 19.50 2.89
C LYS A 5 11.62 18.89 2.22
N PHE A 6 11.78 17.73 1.60
CA PHE A 6 10.67 16.92 1.12
C PHE A 6 9.85 16.56 2.35
N LYS A 7 8.69 17.20 2.50
CA LYS A 7 7.71 16.82 3.52
C LYS A 7 7.06 15.53 3.05
N THR A 8 7.35 14.45 3.76
CA THR A 8 6.73 13.14 3.53
C THR A 8 5.49 13.04 4.41
N GLU A 9 4.36 12.64 3.82
CA GLU A 9 3.14 12.34 4.57
C GLU A 9 3.28 11.01 5.32
N CYS A 10 2.61 10.89 6.47
CA CYS A 10 2.59 9.65 7.22
C CYS A 10 1.69 8.63 6.51
N VAL A 11 2.18 7.39 6.37
CA VAL A 11 1.42 6.33 5.70
C VAL A 11 0.30 5.72 6.55
N LEU A 12 0.33 5.94 7.88
CA LEU A 12 -0.67 5.41 8.81
C LEU A 12 -1.72 6.45 9.24
N TYR A 13 -1.39 7.74 9.19
CA TYR A 13 -2.19 8.82 9.78
C TYR A 13 -2.21 10.04 8.87
N ASP A 14 -3.31 10.80 8.88
CA ASP A 14 -3.43 12.06 8.13
C ASP A 14 -2.65 13.20 8.83
N ARG A 15 -1.32 13.14 8.74
CA ARG A 15 -0.36 14.12 9.29
C ARG A 15 1.01 14.02 8.58
N GLU A 16 1.86 15.02 8.77
CA GLU A 16 3.27 14.94 8.36
C GLU A 16 4.00 13.81 9.10
N CYS A 17 4.89 13.11 8.41
CA CYS A 17 5.70 12.05 9.02
C CYS A 17 6.66 12.64 10.07
N ILE A 18 6.59 12.12 11.28
CA ILE A 18 7.44 12.53 12.42
C ILE A 18 8.59 11.55 12.72
N GLY A 19 8.77 10.51 11.87
CA GLY A 19 9.84 9.52 12.05
C GLY A 19 9.65 8.61 13.28
N CYS A 20 8.41 8.29 13.68
CA CYS A 20 8.14 7.42 14.83
C CYS A 20 8.49 5.94 14.60
N MET A 21 8.71 5.52 13.35
CA MET A 21 8.99 4.14 12.93
C MET A 21 7.89 3.11 13.25
N GLU A 22 6.69 3.57 13.61
CA GLU A 22 5.54 2.70 13.89
C GLU A 22 5.15 1.84 12.68
N CYS A 23 5.20 2.42 11.46
CA CYS A 23 4.93 1.72 10.21
C CYS A 23 5.91 0.57 9.89
N GLU A 24 7.05 0.51 10.57
CA GLU A 24 8.04 -0.55 10.41
C GLU A 24 7.83 -1.70 11.41
N THR A 25 6.85 -1.61 12.31
CA THR A 25 6.58 -2.64 13.34
C THR A 25 5.40 -3.51 12.92
N CYS A 26 5.46 -4.81 13.21
CA CYS A 26 4.36 -5.72 12.91
C CYS A 26 3.18 -5.51 13.86
N ASP A 27 1.97 -5.33 13.31
CA ASP A 27 0.75 -5.16 14.10
C ASP A 27 0.42 -6.36 15.01
N LEU A 28 0.89 -7.56 14.66
CA LEU A 28 0.67 -8.79 15.43
C LEU A 28 1.77 -9.09 16.45
N ASP A 29 3.00 -8.62 16.21
CA ASP A 29 4.14 -8.86 17.09
C ASP A 29 4.99 -7.59 17.22
N PRO A 30 4.90 -6.87 18.36
CA PRO A 30 5.63 -5.62 18.56
C PRO A 30 7.16 -5.79 18.61
N ASN A 31 7.68 -7.03 18.69
CA ASN A 31 9.12 -7.29 18.64
C ASN A 31 9.62 -7.59 17.21
N LYS A 32 8.72 -7.65 16.22
CA LYS A 32 9.04 -8.01 14.84
C LYS A 32 8.98 -6.79 13.94
N VAL A 33 10.03 -6.56 13.15
CA VAL A 33 10.00 -5.62 12.02
C VAL A 33 9.04 -6.15 10.95
N CYS A 34 8.18 -5.28 10.42
CA CYS A 34 7.26 -5.63 9.37
C CYS A 34 8.03 -6.10 8.13
N ASP A 35 7.72 -7.32 7.66
CA ASP A 35 8.29 -7.95 6.48
C ASP A 35 7.25 -8.05 5.34
N ASN A 36 6.17 -7.27 5.45
CA ASN A 36 5.02 -7.29 4.55
C ASN A 36 4.41 -8.70 4.34
N CYS A 37 4.49 -9.59 5.33
CA CYS A 37 3.92 -10.94 5.21
C CYS A 37 2.38 -10.98 5.16
N GLY A 38 1.70 -9.86 5.39
CA GLY A 38 0.26 -9.75 5.23
C GLY A 38 -0.58 -10.43 6.31
N LYS A 39 0.00 -11.15 7.27
CA LYS A 39 -0.76 -11.92 8.29
C LYS A 39 -1.65 -11.06 9.21
N CYS A 40 -1.31 -9.77 9.38
CA CYS A 40 -2.09 -8.82 10.18
C CYS A 40 -3.35 -8.32 9.48
N ILE A 41 -3.44 -8.55 8.16
CA ILE A 41 -4.60 -8.23 7.35
C ILE A 41 -5.14 -9.53 6.75
N ASP A 42 -6.43 -9.58 6.41
CA ASP A 42 -7.00 -10.75 5.74
C ASP A 42 -6.55 -10.75 4.26
N MET A 43 -5.25 -10.91 4.04
CA MET A 43 -4.62 -10.89 2.73
C MET A 43 -4.93 -12.20 2.03
N GLN A 44 -5.64 -12.12 0.91
CA GLN A 44 -5.75 -13.27 0.02
C GLN A 44 -4.40 -13.48 -0.69
N ASP A 45 -4.01 -14.74 -0.87
CA ASP A 45 -2.82 -15.12 -1.65
C ASP A 45 -2.91 -14.70 -3.14
N VAL A 46 -4.08 -14.24 -3.57
CA VAL A 46 -4.37 -13.81 -4.93
C VAL A 46 -4.84 -12.36 -4.95
N ALA A 47 -4.33 -11.58 -5.89
CA ALA A 47 -4.92 -10.30 -6.22
C ALA A 47 -6.18 -10.55 -7.06
N SER A 48 -7.34 -10.15 -6.56
CA SER A 48 -8.60 -10.21 -7.31
C SER A 48 -8.75 -8.97 -8.19
N ILE A 49 -8.74 -9.15 -9.51
CA ILE A 49 -9.10 -8.09 -10.47
C ILE A 49 -10.54 -8.33 -10.92
N LYS A 50 -11.41 -7.35 -10.71
CA LYS A 50 -12.78 -7.40 -11.21
C LYS A 50 -12.78 -7.11 -12.70
N ILE A 51 -13.22 -8.06 -13.51
CA ILE A 51 -13.47 -7.85 -14.95
C ILE A 51 -14.87 -7.25 -15.09
N ASP A 52 -14.96 -5.98 -15.45
CA ASP A 52 -16.25 -5.34 -15.68
C ASP A 52 -16.86 -5.74 -17.04
N LYS A 53 -16.03 -5.94 -18.08
CA LYS A 53 -16.45 -6.34 -19.43
C LYS A 53 -15.38 -7.15 -20.15
N ILE A 54 -15.81 -8.06 -21.03
CA ILE A 54 -14.96 -8.81 -21.94
C ILE A 54 -15.41 -8.49 -23.37
N TYR A 55 -14.48 -8.05 -24.22
CA TYR A 55 -14.72 -7.77 -25.64
C TYR A 55 -14.19 -8.93 -26.47
N MET A 56 -15.02 -9.51 -27.34
CA MET A 56 -14.61 -10.60 -28.23
C MET A 56 -14.07 -10.09 -29.57
N ASN A 57 -14.44 -8.88 -30.00
CA ASN A 57 -13.89 -8.22 -31.18
C ASN A 57 -13.12 -6.95 -30.78
N PRO A 58 -11.94 -6.70 -31.38
CA PRO A 58 -11.17 -5.48 -31.11
C PRO A 58 -11.93 -4.19 -31.42
N GLU A 59 -12.83 -4.20 -32.41
CA GLU A 59 -13.63 -3.03 -32.81
C GLU A 59 -14.67 -2.62 -31.76
N ASP A 60 -15.04 -3.51 -30.83
CA ASP A 60 -16.01 -3.24 -29.77
C ASP A 60 -15.37 -2.47 -28.60
N TYR A 61 -14.03 -2.44 -28.50
CA TYR A 61 -13.31 -1.65 -27.51
C TYR A 61 -13.22 -0.18 -27.95
N LYS A 62 -13.68 0.73 -27.10
CA LYS A 62 -13.55 2.18 -27.28
C LYS A 62 -12.87 2.75 -26.04
N GLU A 63 -11.73 3.40 -26.25
CA GLU A 63 -10.95 4.10 -25.21
C GLU A 63 -11.71 5.32 -24.65
#